data_AF-A0A754B9D9-F1
#
_entry.id   AF-A0A754B9D9-F1
#
_cell.length_a   1.000
_cell.length_b   1.000
_cell.length_c   1.000
_cell.angle_alpha   90.00
_cell.angle_beta   90.00
_cell.angle_gamma   90.00
#
_symmetry.space_group_name_H-M   'P 1'
#
loop_
_entity.id
_entity.type
_entity.pdbx_description
1 polymer ?
#
loop_
_entity_poly.entity_id
_entity_poly.type
_entity_poly.pdbx_seq_one_letter_code
_entity_poly.pdbx_strand_id
1 'polypeptide(L)'
;MFDLIKHLNENNIDYTVSDIGNITAFGNLNLRDRGIDALPDNLTVGGKLDLRCNPITKLPENLSVYHTLDLCESCITEIPDNLEVVEGDLLLCGTPITRLPDNLSVGGDLRISDTPITTLPENLFVRGVLCARGTRITKLPESLIAGKVLW
;
A
#
# COMPACT_ATOMS: atom_id res chain seq x y z
N MET A 1 -14.32 11.14 11.81
CA MET A 1 -14.28 10.23 10.66
C MET A 1 -14.05 11.07 9.42
N PHE A 2 -13.05 10.72 8.62
CA PHE A 2 -12.72 11.42 7.39
C PHE A 2 -13.85 11.24 6.36
N ASP A 3 -14.24 12.31 5.67
CA ASP A 3 -15.28 12.28 4.63
C ASP A 3 -14.60 12.23 3.25
N LEU A 4 -14.52 11.02 2.69
CA LEU A 4 -13.89 10.78 1.40
C LEU A 4 -14.63 11.48 0.25
N ILE A 5 -15.96 11.46 0.24
CA ILE A 5 -16.75 12.05 -0.84
C ILE A 5 -16.58 13.56 -0.86
N LYS A 6 -16.60 14.20 0.32
CA LYS A 6 -16.29 15.63 0.44
C LYS A 6 -14.90 15.94 -0.10
N HIS A 7 -13.89 15.15 0.28
CA HIS A 7 -12.52 15.34 -0.22
C HIS A 7 -12.41 15.22 -1.74
N LEU A 8 -13.06 14.21 -2.34
CA LEU A 8 -13.05 14.02 -3.80
C LEU A 8 -13.66 15.24 -4.52
N ASN A 9 -14.79 15.75 -4.02
CA ASN A 9 -15.42 16.96 -4.56
C ASN A 9 -14.55 18.21 -4.42
N GLU A 10 -13.94 18.42 -3.24
CA GLU A 10 -13.08 19.58 -2.96
C GLU A 10 -11.80 19.61 -3.81
N ASN A 11 -11.34 18.44 -4.26
CA ASN A 11 -10.12 18.30 -5.06
C ASN A 11 -10.42 18.04 -6.55
N ASN A 12 -11.67 18.17 -6.98
CA ASN A 12 -12.11 17.94 -8.36
C ASN A 12 -11.62 16.57 -8.92
N ILE A 13 -11.66 15.55 -8.08
CA ILE A 13 -11.30 14.19 -8.48
C ILE A 13 -12.57 13.52 -8.99
N ASP A 14 -12.58 13.10 -10.25
CA ASP A 14 -13.69 12.35 -10.81
C ASP A 14 -13.85 11.01 -10.07
N TYR A 15 -15.10 10.67 -9.72
CA TYR A 15 -15.42 9.43 -9.04
C TYR A 15 -16.79 8.88 -9.42
N THR A 16 -17.00 7.59 -9.16
CA THR A 16 -18.33 6.97 -9.13
C THR A 16 -18.61 6.36 -7.76
N VAL A 17 -19.90 6.23 -7.45
CA VAL A 17 -20.40 5.43 -6.33
C VAL A 17 -21.40 4.44 -6.90
N SER A 18 -21.21 3.15 -6.69
CA SER A 18 -22.16 2.12 -7.13
C SER A 18 -23.38 2.04 -6.21
N ASP A 19 -24.44 1.35 -6.64
CA ASP A 19 -25.65 1.13 -5.84
C ASP A 19 -25.38 0.37 -4.53
N ILE A 20 -24.26 -0.37 -4.45
CA ILE A 20 -23.82 -1.09 -3.26
C ILE A 20 -22.76 -0.32 -2.46
N GLY A 21 -22.50 0.94 -2.80
CA GLY A 21 -21.61 1.84 -2.06
C GLY A 21 -20.12 1.73 -2.39
N ASN A 22 -19.72 0.99 -3.43
CA ASN A 22 -18.32 0.95 -3.83
C ASN A 22 -17.91 2.30 -4.43
N ILE A 23 -16.75 2.81 -4.03
CA ILE A 23 -16.24 4.11 -4.48
C ILE A 23 -15.08 3.86 -5.44
N THR A 24 -15.16 4.42 -6.65
CA THR A 24 -14.06 4.42 -7.61
C THR A 24 -13.61 5.86 -7.86
N ALA A 25 -12.40 6.22 -7.43
CA ALA A 25 -11.77 7.49 -7.76
C ALA A 25 -10.83 7.31 -8.97
N PHE A 26 -11.02 8.06 -10.05
CA PHE A 26 -10.27 7.84 -11.31
C PHE A 26 -8.89 8.50 -11.35
N GLY A 27 -8.53 9.28 -10.33
CA GLY A 27 -7.28 10.02 -10.27
C GLY A 27 -6.41 9.66 -9.05
N ASN A 28 -5.41 10.51 -8.82
CA ASN A 28 -4.60 10.44 -7.61
C ASN A 28 -5.42 10.91 -6.40
N LEU A 29 -5.35 10.17 -5.32
CA LEU A 29 -6.01 10.44 -4.05
C LEU A 29 -4.96 10.77 -2.99
N ASN A 30 -4.81 12.06 -2.67
CA ASN A 30 -3.84 12.53 -1.68
C ASN A 30 -4.50 12.73 -0.31
N LEU A 31 -4.30 11.75 0.57
CA LEU A 31 -4.80 11.73 1.94
C LEU A 31 -3.69 11.90 2.97
N ARG A 32 -2.51 12.36 2.57
CA ARG A 32 -1.38 12.56 3.46
C ARG A 32 -1.73 13.48 4.63
N ASP A 33 -1.38 13.05 5.84
CA ASP A 33 -1.52 13.83 7.06
C ASP A 33 -2.94 14.42 7.24
N ARG A 34 -3.95 13.55 7.15
CA ARG A 34 -5.37 13.91 7.30
C ARG A 34 -6.02 13.26 8.52
N GLY A 35 -5.24 12.57 9.34
CA GLY A 35 -5.76 11.80 10.47
C GLY A 35 -6.62 10.62 10.03
N ILE A 36 -6.30 10.00 8.88
CA ILE A 36 -7.01 8.82 8.38
C ILE A 36 -6.70 7.65 9.29
N ASP A 37 -7.71 7.16 10.00
CA ASP A 37 -7.64 5.97 10.84
C ASP A 37 -8.25 4.73 10.16
N ALA A 38 -9.11 4.94 9.16
CA ALA A 38 -9.70 3.90 8.31
C ALA A 38 -10.03 4.43 6.91
N LEU A 39 -10.07 3.52 5.94
CA LEU A 39 -10.64 3.75 4.60
C LEU A 39 -12.00 3.06 4.51
N PRO A 40 -12.90 3.53 3.62
CA PRO A 40 -14.11 2.78 3.31
C PRO A 40 -13.78 1.44 2.65
N ASP A 41 -14.62 0.44 2.91
CA ASP A 41 -14.56 -0.84 2.20
C ASP A 41 -14.81 -0.65 0.70
N ASN A 42 -14.22 -1.53 -0.12
CA ASN A 42 -14.40 -1.55 -1.59
C ASN A 42 -14.00 -0.23 -2.29
N LEU A 43 -12.95 0.44 -1.79
CA LEU A 43 -12.37 1.61 -2.43
C LEU A 43 -11.46 1.18 -3.59
N THR A 44 -11.72 1.73 -4.77
CA THR A 44 -10.83 1.63 -5.94
C THR A 44 -10.23 2.99 -6.26
N VAL A 45 -8.90 3.05 -6.39
CA VAL A 45 -8.16 4.25 -6.78
C VAL A 45 -7.42 3.97 -8.10
N GLY A 46 -7.85 4.64 -9.17
CA GLY A 46 -7.23 4.54 -10.49
C GLY A 46 -5.82 5.17 -10.57
N GLY A 47 -5.48 6.05 -9.61
CA GLY A 47 -4.20 6.72 -9.51
C GLY A 47 -3.31 6.22 -8.36
N LYS A 48 -2.43 7.12 -7.90
CA LYS A 48 -1.70 7.01 -6.63
C LYS A 48 -2.66 7.24 -5.45
N LEU A 49 -2.59 6.38 -4.43
CA LEU A 49 -3.15 6.61 -3.10
C LEU A 49 -2.02 6.99 -2.13
N ASP A 50 -2.00 8.24 -1.67
CA ASP A 50 -1.03 8.74 -0.68
C ASP A 50 -1.65 8.79 0.72
N LEU A 51 -1.24 7.86 1.57
CA LEU A 51 -1.69 7.70 2.96
C LEU A 51 -0.59 7.99 3.97
N ARG A 52 0.50 8.64 3.54
CA ARG A 52 1.63 8.93 4.43
C ARG A 52 1.23 9.72 5.67
N CYS A 53 1.95 9.48 6.75
CA CYS A 53 1.78 10.21 8.01
C CYS A 53 0.35 10.13 8.58
N ASN A 54 -0.34 8.99 8.44
CA ASN A 54 -1.68 8.78 8.99
C ASN A 54 -1.70 7.69 10.08
N PRO A 55 -2.65 7.77 11.04
CA PRO A 55 -2.79 6.78 12.11
C PRO A 55 -3.40 5.44 11.67
N ILE A 56 -3.68 5.24 10.38
CA ILE A 56 -4.23 3.99 9.83
C ILE A 56 -3.34 2.80 10.20
N THR A 57 -3.95 1.75 10.76
CA THR A 57 -3.25 0.54 11.22
C THR A 57 -3.51 -0.67 10.34
N LYS A 58 -4.60 -0.65 9.57
CA LYS A 58 -5.07 -1.73 8.69
C LYS A 58 -5.70 -1.14 7.42
N LEU A 59 -5.53 -1.81 6.28
CA LEU A 59 -6.26 -1.49 5.05
C LEU A 59 -7.52 -2.35 4.96
N PRO A 60 -8.59 -1.90 4.27
CA PRO A 60 -9.72 -2.76 3.98
C PRO A 60 -9.31 -3.87 3.00
N GLU A 61 -9.88 -5.06 3.16
CA GLU A 61 -9.56 -6.24 2.33
C GLU A 61 -9.78 -5.97 0.83
N ASN A 62 -10.80 -5.19 0.47
CA ASN A 62 -11.13 -4.94 -0.95
C ASN A 62 -10.60 -3.58 -1.46
N LEU A 63 -9.43 -3.15 -0.99
CA LEU A 63 -8.75 -1.98 -1.52
C LEU A 63 -8.05 -2.32 -2.84
N SER A 64 -8.37 -1.58 -3.90
CA SER A 64 -7.68 -1.68 -5.20
C SER A 64 -6.98 -0.37 -5.54
N VAL A 65 -5.68 -0.42 -5.83
CA VAL A 65 -4.88 0.74 -6.24
C VAL A 65 -4.12 0.40 -7.52
N TYR A 66 -4.39 1.11 -8.61
CA TYR A 66 -3.85 0.77 -9.93
C TYR A 66 -2.38 1.17 -10.11
N HIS A 67 -1.95 2.27 -9.48
CA HIS A 67 -0.56 2.73 -9.56
C HIS A 67 0.17 2.57 -8.24
N THR A 68 0.32 3.63 -7.45
CA THR A 68 1.16 3.61 -6.25
C THR A 68 0.32 3.63 -4.99
N LEU A 69 0.58 2.73 -4.04
CA LEU A 69 0.11 2.82 -2.67
C LEU A 69 1.25 3.27 -1.76
N ASP A 70 1.13 4.48 -1.22
CA ASP A 70 2.15 5.10 -0.38
C ASP A 70 1.68 5.20 1.07
N LEU A 71 2.21 4.33 1.93
CA LEU A 71 1.90 4.20 3.35
C LEU A 71 3.07 4.62 4.24
N CYS A 72 4.10 5.26 3.69
CA CYS A 72 5.30 5.61 4.47
C CYS A 72 4.93 6.45 5.69
N GLU A 73 5.60 6.19 6.82
CA GLU A 73 5.37 6.90 8.09
C GLU A 73 3.92 6.81 8.61
N SER A 74 3.11 5.87 8.11
CA SER A 74 1.82 5.53 8.70
C SER A 74 1.98 4.53 9.85
N CYS A 75 0.90 4.28 10.58
CA CYS A 75 0.86 3.28 11.64
C CYS A 75 0.50 1.86 11.15
N ILE A 76 0.62 1.58 9.84
CA ILE A 76 0.18 0.29 9.28
C ILE A 76 0.96 -0.88 9.89
N THR A 77 0.23 -1.85 10.44
CA THR A 77 0.80 -3.06 11.06
C THR A 77 0.55 -4.32 10.25
N GLU A 78 -0.41 -4.29 9.32
CA GLU A 78 -0.75 -5.41 8.46
C GLU A 78 -1.18 -4.92 7.07
N ILE A 79 -0.93 -5.76 6.07
CA ILE A 79 -1.43 -5.61 4.71
C ILE A 79 -2.34 -6.81 4.44
N PRO A 80 -3.52 -6.63 3.82
CA PRO A 80 -4.42 -7.72 3.46
C PRO A 80 -3.74 -8.75 2.56
N ASP A 81 -4.09 -10.03 2.74
CA ASP A 81 -3.49 -11.12 1.97
C ASP A 81 -3.85 -11.08 0.48
N ASN A 82 -4.95 -10.41 0.15
CA ASN A 82 -5.46 -10.22 -1.21
C ASN A 82 -5.07 -8.86 -1.83
N LEU A 83 -4.21 -8.07 -1.18
CA LEU A 83 -3.74 -6.81 -1.79
C LEU A 83 -2.90 -7.11 -3.03
N GLU A 84 -3.38 -6.63 -4.18
CA GLU A 84 -2.66 -6.70 -5.45
C GLU A 84 -2.28 -5.30 -5.93
N VAL A 85 -0.99 -5.05 -6.17
CA VAL A 85 -0.49 -3.80 -6.76
C VAL A 85 0.07 -4.12 -8.15
N VAL A 86 -0.82 -4.22 -9.13
CA VAL A 86 -0.54 -4.83 -10.45
C VAL A 86 0.48 -4.05 -11.29
N GLU A 87 0.39 -2.72 -11.31
CA GLU A 87 1.19 -1.88 -12.24
C GLU A 87 2.08 -0.85 -11.55
N GLY A 88 2.12 -0.80 -10.21
CA GLY A 88 2.92 0.22 -9.55
C GLY A 88 3.49 -0.17 -8.19
N ASP A 89 3.79 0.86 -7.43
CA ASP A 89 4.70 0.75 -6.29
C ASP A 89 3.95 0.56 -4.97
N LEU A 90 4.53 -0.24 -4.07
CA LEU A 90 4.10 -0.34 -2.68
C LEU A 90 5.18 0.23 -1.77
N LEU A 91 4.86 1.33 -1.09
CA LEU A 91 5.80 2.06 -0.23
C LEU A 91 5.36 1.97 1.24
N LEU A 92 6.17 1.32 2.06
CA LEU A 92 5.92 0.99 3.46
C LEU A 92 7.04 1.52 4.39
N CYS A 93 7.83 2.48 3.93
CA CYS A 93 9.00 2.95 4.67
C CYS A 93 8.63 3.51 6.05
N GLY A 94 9.38 3.12 7.10
CA GLY A 94 9.19 3.63 8.46
C GLY A 94 7.85 3.25 9.09
N THR A 95 7.18 2.20 8.60
CA THR A 95 5.95 1.67 9.19
C THR A 95 6.26 0.60 10.25
N PRO A 96 5.36 0.37 11.23
CA PRO A 96 5.54 -0.67 12.25
C PRO A 96 5.27 -2.10 11.75
N ILE A 97 5.03 -2.30 10.45
CA ILE A 97 4.73 -3.60 9.86
C ILE A 97 5.84 -4.63 10.12
N THR A 98 5.47 -5.82 10.60
CA THR A 98 6.44 -6.87 10.96
C THR A 98 6.51 -8.00 9.95
N ARG A 99 5.53 -8.12 9.05
CA ARG A 99 5.46 -9.17 8.02
C ARG A 99 4.73 -8.68 6.77
N LEU A 100 5.08 -9.24 5.62
CA LEU A 100 4.35 -9.08 4.36
C LEU A 100 3.44 -10.32 4.13
N PRO A 101 2.38 -10.21 3.34
CA PRO A 101 1.57 -11.35 2.91
C PRO A 101 2.38 -12.42 2.16
N ASP A 102 2.03 -13.70 2.33
CA ASP A 102 2.80 -14.84 1.80
C ASP A 102 2.93 -14.85 0.26
N ASN A 103 1.95 -14.28 -0.45
CA ASN A 103 1.91 -14.25 -1.92
C ASN A 103 1.87 -12.82 -2.47
N LEU A 104 2.48 -11.88 -1.76
CA LEU A 104 2.52 -10.48 -2.20
C LEU A 104 3.20 -10.37 -3.59
N SER A 105 2.48 -9.77 -4.53
CA SER A 105 2.95 -9.46 -5.88
C SER A 105 2.88 -7.95 -6.12
N VAL A 106 4.03 -7.37 -6.49
CA VAL A 106 4.18 -5.93 -6.76
C VAL A 106 4.69 -5.72 -8.18
N GLY A 107 3.90 -5.02 -8.99
CA GLY A 107 4.20 -4.72 -10.39
C GLY A 107 5.26 -3.65 -10.61
N GLY A 108 5.57 -2.86 -9.59
CA GLY A 108 6.62 -1.84 -9.57
C GLY A 108 7.67 -2.10 -8.49
N ASP A 109 8.05 -1.04 -7.78
CA ASP A 109 8.98 -1.07 -6.65
C ASP A 109 8.27 -1.46 -5.34
N LEU A 110 8.94 -2.24 -4.50
CA LEU A 110 8.56 -2.50 -3.11
C LEU A 110 9.58 -1.85 -2.18
N ARG A 111 9.16 -0.86 -1.39
CA ARG A 111 10.02 -0.22 -0.39
C ARG A 111 9.54 -0.53 1.01
N ILE A 112 10.33 -1.28 1.76
CA ILE A 112 10.07 -1.68 3.15
C ILE A 112 11.17 -1.17 4.08
N SER A 113 11.83 -0.07 3.70
CA SER A 113 12.99 0.43 4.43
C SER A 113 12.61 0.90 5.84
N ASP A 114 13.50 0.68 6.80
CA ASP A 114 13.29 1.07 8.21
C ASP A 114 12.02 0.45 8.85
N THR A 115 11.67 -0.76 8.43
CA THR A 115 10.58 -1.56 9.04
C THR A 115 11.17 -2.66 9.95
N PRO A 116 10.42 -3.14 10.96
CA PRO A 116 10.87 -4.24 11.82
C PRO A 116 10.80 -5.63 11.17
N ILE A 117 10.58 -5.74 9.85
CA ILE A 117 10.53 -7.00 9.12
C ILE A 117 11.84 -7.78 9.29
N THR A 118 11.72 -9.07 9.62
CA THR A 118 12.84 -9.99 9.82
C THR A 118 13.00 -11.01 8.69
N THR A 119 11.93 -11.27 7.93
CA THR A 119 11.90 -12.29 6.87
C THR A 119 11.00 -11.83 5.73
N LEU A 120 11.35 -12.21 4.51
CA LEU A 120 10.48 -12.07 3.34
C LEU A 120 9.69 -13.37 3.12
N PRO A 121 8.48 -13.30 2.54
CA PRO A 121 7.68 -14.48 2.25
C PRO A 121 8.27 -15.32 1.09
N GLU A 122 8.03 -16.62 1.12
CA GLU A 122 8.57 -17.63 0.18
C GLU A 122 7.97 -17.55 -1.23
N ASN A 123 7.15 -16.56 -1.58
CA ASN A 123 6.71 -16.33 -2.97
C ASN A 123 6.64 -14.84 -3.31
N LEU A 124 7.46 -14.02 -2.67
CA LEU A 124 7.49 -12.59 -2.93
C LEU A 124 7.90 -12.31 -4.39
N PHE A 125 7.01 -11.62 -5.12
CA PHE A 125 7.28 -11.15 -6.47
C PHE A 125 7.33 -9.61 -6.49
N VAL A 126 8.43 -9.06 -6.99
CA VAL A 126 8.62 -7.61 -7.18
C VAL A 126 9.22 -7.39 -8.58
N ARG A 127 8.44 -6.87 -9.52
CA ARG A 127 8.94 -6.63 -10.88
C ARG A 127 10.10 -5.63 -10.90
N GLY A 128 10.02 -4.59 -10.06
CA GLY A 128 11.00 -3.52 -9.95
C GLY A 128 12.06 -3.77 -8.87
N VAL A 129 12.33 -2.73 -8.09
CA VAL A 129 13.32 -2.75 -7.02
C VAL A 129 12.67 -3.09 -5.68
N LEU A 130 13.22 -4.09 -4.99
CA LEU A 130 12.99 -4.33 -3.57
C LEU A 130 14.02 -3.54 -2.74
N CYS A 131 13.57 -2.54 -1.98
CA CYS A 131 14.40 -1.77 -1.05
C CYS A 131 14.07 -2.11 0.41
N ALA A 132 14.91 -2.93 1.03
CA ALA A 132 14.80 -3.45 2.39
C ALA A 132 15.92 -2.97 3.32
N ARG A 133 16.53 -1.82 3.02
CA ARG A 133 17.54 -1.19 3.88
C ARG A 133 16.96 -0.87 5.26
N GLY A 134 17.74 -1.05 6.32
CA GLY A 134 17.29 -0.77 7.68
C GLY A 134 16.27 -1.78 8.23
N THR A 135 16.01 -2.88 7.51
CA THR A 135 15.27 -4.03 8.04
C THR A 135 16.18 -4.95 8.84
N ARG A 136 15.61 -6.01 9.43
CA ARG A 136 16.34 -7.06 10.16
C ARG A 136 16.44 -8.36 9.36
N ILE A 137 16.26 -8.28 8.03
CA ILE A 137 16.37 -9.43 7.13
C ILE A 137 17.82 -9.87 7.06
N THR A 138 18.09 -11.14 7.37
CA THR A 138 19.44 -11.73 7.32
C THR A 138 19.62 -12.73 6.19
N LYS A 139 18.52 -13.17 5.55
CA LYS A 139 18.52 -14.11 4.44
C LYS A 139 17.34 -13.79 3.50
N LEU A 140 17.58 -13.92 2.20
CA LEU A 140 16.53 -13.87 1.18
C LEU A 140 15.98 -15.29 0.92
N PRO A 141 14.66 -15.45 0.72
CA PRO A 141 14.09 -16.74 0.33
C PRO A 141 14.57 -17.14 -1.07
N GLU A 142 14.74 -18.44 -1.31
CA GLU A 142 15.30 -18.96 -2.57
C GLU A 142 14.38 -18.71 -3.77
N SER A 143 13.09 -18.59 -3.49
CA SER A 143 11.99 -18.31 -4.41
C SER A 143 11.71 -16.82 -4.64
N LEU A 144 12.46 -15.91 -3.99
CA LEU A 144 12.31 -14.47 -4.22
C LEU A 144 12.52 -14.13 -5.69
N ILE A 145 11.54 -13.46 -6.30
CA ILE A 145 11.68 -12.88 -7.64
C ILE A 145 11.66 -11.37 -7.49
N ALA A 146 12.81 -10.73 -7.73
CA ALA A 146 12.95 -9.28 -7.72
C ALA A 146 13.81 -8.79 -8.90
N GLY A 147 13.42 -7.69 -9.55
CA GLY A 147 14.25 -7.09 -10.61
C GLY A 147 15.61 -6.62 -10.09
N LYS A 148 15.62 -6.04 -8.87
CA LYS A 148 16.83 -5.71 -8.11
C LYS A 148 16.53 -5.73 -6.61
N VAL A 149 17.51 -6.14 -5.80
CA VAL A 149 17.41 -6.09 -4.33
C VAL A 149 18.43 -5.11 -3.75
N LEU A 150 17.99 -4.24 -2.85
CA LEU A 150 18.79 -3.34 -2.03
C LEU A 150 18.45 -3.61 -0.56
N TRP A 151 19.29 -4.29 0.20
CA TRP A 151 19.04 -4.67 1.60
C TRP A 151 20.28 -4.45 2.45
#